data_AF-A0A2V5VMX4-F1
#
_entry.id   AF-A0A2V5VMX4-F1
#
_cell.length_a   1.000
_cell.length_b   1.000
_cell.length_c   1.000
_cell.angle_alpha   90.00
_cell.angle_beta   90.00
_cell.angle_gamma   90.00
#
_symmetry.space_group_name_H-M   'P 1'
#
loop_
_entity.id
_entity.type
_entity.pdbx_description
1 polymer ?
#
loop_
_entity_poly.entity_id
_entity_poly.type
_entity_poly.pdbx_seq_one_letter_code
_entity_poly.pdbx_strand_id
1 'polypeptide(L)'
;MKKNPQNLKTHWPSRGSRAGCNSLIHAGDTPIRLSLRAGSATTTIVAQPSWLWGRQASCLPIYIGRQDARQPHRLEARATLPALIFLSLSIFCITGTAQNPDSVAQQEIQRRQAAIPRGEAALAQGNAAMKAKNYTLANQEFKTAVTYLPDAVVSGKAHDEALAGFCKSGVILAEARIAQGDYVGAEAILSEILSNRYDPNCREAAQLLAHLRQPGYFNKTMGPNFLAKVEEVKQLLTEADGFYKSGRYDLAFKRYDQVLKLDPYNTAARRGQEQIDNTKYKHGVEAYDETRARSLWEVEKGWEEPVHAYGKTVGPETGAFAREAGGTARITNKLNTIIIPRVEFRDASIREAIDFLREQAVENDPSPEGKKGVDIVLRMTPLGQVAPPPVPVAPAAGTPGAAAAPAGAPTGGTKPITAGPVVARPVVAAAAAEPRITLTLNQIPLGEALRYIANQAGLKVKVEPYAVSIIPISEQSNDLITK
;
A
#
# COMPACT_ATOMS: atom_id res chain seq x y z
N MET A 1 54.15 19.28 -23.84
CA MET A 1 53.98 17.80 -23.99
C MET A 1 52.54 17.46 -23.64
N LYS A 2 51.74 16.69 -24.42
CA LYS A 2 51.81 15.23 -24.70
C LYS A 2 51.81 14.44 -23.37
N LYS A 3 50.88 13.52 -23.05
CA LYS A 3 50.03 12.65 -23.91
C LYS A 3 48.62 12.35 -23.35
N ASN A 4 47.65 12.27 -24.26
CA ASN A 4 46.56 11.27 -24.33
C ASN A 4 47.03 10.18 -25.36
N PRO A 5 46.35 9.05 -25.69
CA PRO A 5 45.20 8.33 -25.11
C PRO A 5 45.45 6.78 -24.97
N GLN A 6 44.40 5.99 -24.67
CA GLN A 6 43.75 4.97 -25.56
C GLN A 6 42.61 4.27 -24.75
N ASN A 7 41.30 4.37 -25.07
CA ASN A 7 40.51 3.71 -26.16
C ASN A 7 40.03 2.29 -25.70
N LEU A 8 38.80 1.76 -25.91
CA LEU A 8 37.87 1.78 -27.05
C LEU A 8 36.35 1.63 -26.70
N LYS A 9 35.48 2.28 -27.52
CA LYS A 9 34.19 1.83 -28.14
C LYS A 9 32.91 1.50 -27.32
N THR A 10 31.81 2.27 -27.49
CA THR A 10 30.54 2.03 -28.29
C THR A 10 29.40 1.30 -27.55
N HIS A 11 28.08 1.48 -27.78
CA HIS A 11 27.29 2.11 -28.87
C HIS A 11 25.84 2.47 -28.39
N TRP A 12 25.09 3.25 -29.21
CA TRP A 12 23.60 3.49 -29.26
C TRP A 12 23.06 4.91 -28.90
N PRO A 13 21.96 5.39 -29.56
CA PRO A 13 21.86 6.79 -30.01
C PRO A 13 20.63 7.59 -29.48
N SER A 14 20.46 8.81 -30.01
CA SER A 14 19.46 9.81 -29.60
C SER A 14 18.28 10.02 -30.58
N ARG A 15 17.20 10.60 -30.03
CA ARG A 15 16.18 11.50 -30.64
C ARG A 15 14.95 10.91 -31.37
N GLY A 16 13.79 11.54 -31.10
CA GLY A 16 12.48 11.33 -31.74
C GLY A 16 11.43 10.86 -30.73
N SER A 17 10.17 11.34 -30.71
CA SER A 17 9.54 12.44 -31.45
C SER A 17 8.36 13.03 -30.63
N ARG A 18 7.72 14.08 -31.16
CA ARG A 18 6.64 14.85 -30.51
C ARG A 18 5.33 14.06 -30.38
N ALA A 19 4.57 14.34 -29.33
CA ALA A 19 3.14 14.03 -29.27
C ALA A 19 2.38 14.84 -30.34
N GLY A 20 1.40 14.20 -30.99
CA GLY A 20 0.53 14.80 -31.99
C GLY A 20 -0.85 14.16 -31.97
N CYS A 21 -1.89 14.98 -32.13
CA CYS A 21 -3.30 14.59 -32.08
C CYS A 21 -3.70 13.67 -33.24
N ASN A 22 -4.62 12.72 -33.02
CA ASN A 22 -6.02 12.92 -33.40
C ASN A 22 -6.92 11.73 -33.02
N SER A 23 -8.13 12.07 -32.58
CA SER A 23 -9.28 11.17 -32.46
C SER A 23 -10.20 11.35 -33.66
N LEU A 24 -10.69 10.27 -34.28
CA LEU A 24 -11.81 10.37 -35.22
C LEU A 24 -12.69 9.11 -35.24
N ILE A 25 -13.92 9.28 -34.72
CA ILE A 25 -15.21 8.78 -35.24
C ILE A 25 -15.32 7.29 -35.59
N HIS A 26 -16.21 6.57 -34.88
CA HIS A 26 -17.38 5.92 -35.51
C HIS A 26 -18.58 5.88 -34.55
N ALA A 27 -19.78 6.01 -35.12
CA ALA A 27 -21.05 6.19 -34.40
C ALA A 27 -21.88 4.89 -34.38
N GLY A 28 -22.85 4.81 -33.47
CA GLY A 28 -23.83 3.73 -33.39
C GLY A 28 -25.01 4.14 -32.51
N ASP A 29 -26.14 4.45 -33.13
CA ASP A 29 -27.35 4.92 -32.44
C ASP A 29 -28.10 3.78 -31.72
N THR A 30 -28.72 4.08 -30.57
CA THR A 30 -30.18 3.90 -30.33
C THR A 30 -30.54 4.21 -28.85
N PRO A 31 -31.56 5.04 -28.57
CA PRO A 31 -32.01 5.30 -27.20
C PRO A 31 -33.28 4.49 -26.84
N ILE A 32 -33.24 3.75 -25.73
CA ILE A 32 -34.46 3.22 -25.10
C ILE A 32 -35.04 4.29 -24.15
N ARG A 33 -36.24 4.78 -24.46
CA ARG A 33 -37.03 5.61 -23.55
C ARG A 33 -37.52 4.77 -22.36
N LEU A 34 -37.26 5.24 -21.14
CA LEU A 34 -38.18 5.00 -20.02
C LEU A 34 -38.75 6.33 -19.54
N SER A 35 -40.09 6.43 -19.57
CA SER A 35 -40.83 7.62 -19.14
C SER A 35 -41.35 7.40 -17.73
N LEU A 36 -40.92 8.23 -16.77
CA LEU A 36 -41.68 8.47 -15.55
C LEU A 36 -41.60 9.93 -15.14
N ARG A 37 -42.64 10.37 -14.43
CA ARG A 37 -43.22 11.72 -14.52
C ARG A 37 -43.10 12.46 -13.19
N ALA A 38 -43.01 13.80 -13.33
CA ALA A 38 -43.39 14.84 -12.37
C ALA A 38 -42.27 15.50 -11.52
N GLY A 39 -42.39 16.83 -11.36
CA GLY A 39 -41.79 17.56 -10.25
C GLY A 39 -41.02 18.83 -10.61
N SER A 40 -41.71 19.99 -10.55
CA SER A 40 -41.17 21.34 -10.30
C SER A 40 -40.10 21.96 -11.22
N ALA A 41 -40.33 23.21 -11.62
CA ALA A 41 -39.40 24.01 -12.41
C ALA A 41 -38.12 24.37 -11.63
N THR A 42 -36.96 24.22 -12.28
CA THR A 42 -35.67 24.73 -11.79
C THR A 42 -35.12 25.72 -12.80
N THR A 43 -34.87 26.96 -12.37
CA THR A 43 -34.27 28.01 -13.20
C THR A 43 -32.77 27.75 -13.37
N THR A 44 -32.35 27.33 -14.57
CA THR A 44 -30.94 27.13 -14.91
C THR A 44 -30.30 28.46 -15.31
N ILE A 45 -29.50 29.05 -14.42
CA ILE A 45 -28.59 30.15 -14.78
C ILE A 45 -27.32 29.54 -15.40
N VAL A 46 -27.15 29.77 -16.71
CA VAL A 46 -25.92 29.38 -17.43
C VAL A 46 -24.89 30.50 -17.30
N ALA A 47 -23.78 30.22 -16.60
CA ALA A 47 -22.60 31.08 -16.59
C ALA A 47 -21.55 30.55 -17.57
N GLN A 48 -21.30 31.29 -18.66
CA GLN A 48 -20.16 31.04 -19.55
C GLN A 48 -18.91 31.78 -19.03
N PRO A 49 -17.70 31.16 -19.08
CA PRO A 49 -16.45 31.86 -18.84
C PRO A 49 -15.86 32.41 -20.15
N SER A 50 -15.70 33.72 -20.26
CA SER A 50 -14.90 34.36 -21.32
C SER A 50 -13.50 34.73 -20.81
N TRP A 51 -12.49 34.30 -21.57
CA TRP A 51 -11.07 34.62 -21.36
C TRP A 51 -10.64 35.83 -22.20
N LEU A 52 -9.36 36.23 -22.06
CA LEU A 52 -8.60 37.26 -22.82
C LEU A 52 -8.74 38.68 -22.23
N TRP A 53 -7.72 39.49 -21.90
CA TRP A 53 -6.23 39.49 -21.95
C TRP A 53 -5.70 40.00 -20.57
N GLY A 54 -4.44 39.99 -20.14
CA GLY A 54 -3.15 39.57 -20.68
C GLY A 54 -1.98 40.42 -20.12
N ARG A 55 -0.86 39.77 -19.74
CA ARG A 55 0.47 40.30 -19.31
C ARG A 55 0.72 40.69 -17.83
N GLN A 56 1.66 39.94 -17.24
CA GLN A 56 2.51 40.28 -16.07
C GLN A 56 3.52 41.39 -16.48
N ALA A 57 4.24 42.15 -15.64
CA ALA A 57 5.23 41.80 -14.59
C ALA A 57 5.95 43.11 -14.14
N SER A 58 6.76 43.26 -13.07
CA SER A 58 6.92 42.53 -11.78
C SER A 58 7.94 43.27 -10.86
N CYS A 59 7.69 43.26 -9.53
CA CYS A 59 8.68 43.24 -8.42
C CYS A 59 9.62 44.45 -8.10
N LEU A 60 9.60 44.80 -6.79
CA LEU A 60 10.73 45.29 -5.93
C LEU A 60 11.20 46.77 -6.08
N PRO A 61 12.00 47.33 -5.14
CA PRO A 61 11.56 47.70 -3.78
C PRO A 61 11.96 49.16 -3.38
N ILE A 62 11.46 49.66 -2.25
CA ILE A 62 11.79 51.02 -1.76
C ILE A 62 12.97 50.98 -0.76
N TYR A 63 14.08 51.64 -1.11
CA TYR A 63 15.16 51.99 -0.16
C TYR A 63 15.99 53.18 -0.68
N ILE A 64 15.73 54.39 -0.17
CA ILE A 64 16.56 55.61 -0.34
C ILE A 64 16.41 56.40 0.97
N GLY A 65 17.44 56.97 1.60
CA GLY A 65 18.81 57.20 1.14
C GLY A 65 19.16 58.69 1.26
N ARG A 66 19.60 59.13 2.44
CA ARG A 66 19.93 60.53 2.74
C ARG A 66 21.32 60.89 2.20
N GLN A 67 21.45 61.98 1.43
CA GLN A 67 22.47 63.03 1.64
C GLN A 67 22.46 64.14 0.56
N ASP A 68 22.60 65.38 1.05
CA ASP A 68 23.46 66.49 0.57
C ASP A 68 23.76 66.69 -0.93
N ALA A 69 23.47 67.90 -1.46
CA ALA A 69 24.52 68.90 -1.73
C ALA A 69 24.01 70.24 -2.34
N ARG A 70 24.40 71.34 -1.68
CA ARG A 70 24.98 72.60 -2.20
C ARG A 70 24.31 73.37 -3.38
N GLN A 71 24.06 74.66 -3.11
CA GLN A 71 23.89 75.75 -4.10
C GLN A 71 25.17 75.96 -4.96
N PRO A 72 25.19 76.90 -5.94
CA PRO A 72 25.63 78.26 -5.57
C PRO A 72 25.14 79.46 -6.45
N HIS A 73 25.43 80.67 -5.93
CA HIS A 73 25.57 81.99 -6.60
C HIS A 73 24.30 82.67 -7.16
N ARG A 74 23.79 83.75 -6.54
CA ARG A 74 24.28 85.17 -6.53
C ARG A 74 24.06 85.93 -7.85
N LEU A 75 23.15 86.90 -7.82
CA LEU A 75 23.40 88.27 -8.28
C LEU A 75 22.72 89.27 -7.33
N GLU A 76 23.31 90.44 -7.18
CA GLU A 76 22.86 91.50 -6.25
C GLU A 76 21.95 92.52 -6.96
N ALA A 77 20.99 93.08 -6.24
CA ALA A 77 20.44 94.41 -6.51
C ALA A 77 20.14 95.09 -5.17
N ARG A 78 20.56 96.36 -5.05
CA ARG A 78 20.56 97.12 -3.78
C ARG A 78 19.27 97.93 -3.58
N ALA A 79 19.07 98.29 -2.31
CA ALA A 79 18.52 99.56 -1.81
C ALA A 79 17.00 99.70 -1.53
N THR A 80 16.72 100.26 -0.34
CA THR A 80 15.64 101.23 0.02
C THR A 80 14.18 100.76 -0.17
N LEU A 81 13.35 100.49 0.86
CA LEU A 81 13.01 101.28 2.06
C LEU A 81 12.23 100.41 3.11
N PRO A 82 12.32 100.68 4.43
CA PRO A 82 11.59 99.95 5.46
C PRO A 82 10.17 100.51 5.68
N ALA A 83 9.21 100.14 4.83
CA ALA A 83 7.81 100.61 4.93
C ALA A 83 6.73 99.51 4.80
N LEU A 84 7.11 98.22 4.89
CA LEU A 84 6.20 97.08 4.70
C LEU A 84 6.21 96.03 5.84
N ILE A 85 6.73 96.39 7.02
CA ILE A 85 6.73 95.52 8.22
C ILE A 85 5.62 95.92 9.22
N PHE A 86 5.16 97.17 9.24
CA PHE A 86 4.04 97.59 10.08
C PHE A 86 2.65 97.29 9.50
N LEU A 87 2.53 97.10 8.18
CA LEU A 87 1.25 96.73 7.56
C LEU A 87 0.97 95.22 7.63
N SER A 88 2.00 94.36 7.71
CA SER A 88 1.84 92.91 7.85
C SER A 88 1.59 92.46 9.29
N LEU A 89 2.09 93.20 10.30
CA LEU A 89 1.77 92.92 11.71
C LEU A 89 0.37 93.40 12.13
N SER A 90 -0.22 94.35 11.40
CA SER A 90 -1.60 94.83 11.65
C SER A 90 -2.68 93.86 11.12
N ILE A 91 -2.33 92.97 10.19
CA ILE A 91 -3.25 91.98 9.61
C ILE A 91 -3.33 90.70 10.46
N PHE A 92 -2.32 90.44 11.32
CA PHE A 92 -2.27 89.24 12.18
C PHE A 92 -2.91 89.42 13.57
N CYS A 93 -3.53 90.58 13.86
CA CYS A 93 -4.15 90.88 15.16
C CYS A 93 -5.68 91.06 15.12
N ILE A 94 -6.36 90.80 14.00
CA ILE A 94 -7.84 90.90 13.88
C ILE A 94 -8.49 89.57 13.44
N THR A 95 -7.90 88.45 13.83
CA THR A 95 -8.58 87.13 13.84
C THR A 95 -8.72 86.55 15.26
N GLY A 96 -8.66 87.41 16.27
CA GLY A 96 -9.40 87.17 17.50
C GLY A 96 -10.89 87.20 17.18
N THR A 97 -11.46 86.06 16.80
CA THR A 97 -12.91 85.95 16.63
C THR A 97 -13.55 86.25 17.99
N ALA A 98 -14.12 87.45 18.11
CA ALA A 98 -15.12 87.75 19.12
C ALA A 98 -16.32 86.86 18.82
N GLN A 99 -16.24 85.63 19.32
CA GLN A 99 -17.34 84.69 19.34
C GLN A 99 -18.44 85.31 20.17
N ASN A 100 -19.49 85.85 19.53
CA ASN A 100 -20.63 86.38 20.25
C ASN A 100 -21.15 85.26 21.17
N PRO A 101 -21.36 85.53 22.47
CA PRO A 101 -21.80 84.51 23.41
C PRO A 101 -23.11 83.87 22.95
N ASP A 102 -23.98 84.66 22.31
CA ASP A 102 -25.23 84.18 21.70
C ASP A 102 -25.00 83.22 20.52
N SER A 103 -24.02 83.47 19.64
CA SER A 103 -23.76 82.56 18.51
C SER A 103 -23.08 81.26 18.96
N VAL A 104 -22.25 81.32 20.00
CA VAL A 104 -21.68 80.12 20.64
C VAL A 104 -22.76 79.33 21.36
N ALA A 105 -23.63 79.99 22.12
CA ALA A 105 -24.75 79.36 22.79
C ALA A 105 -25.69 78.69 21.78
N GLN A 106 -26.04 79.37 20.69
CA GLN A 106 -26.84 78.80 19.60
C GLN A 106 -26.15 77.58 18.95
N GLN A 107 -24.84 77.65 18.69
CA GLN A 107 -24.08 76.55 18.09
C GLN A 107 -23.97 75.33 19.03
N GLU A 108 -23.75 75.54 20.33
CA GLU A 108 -23.71 74.47 21.33
C GLU A 108 -25.10 73.88 21.60
N ILE A 109 -26.17 74.69 21.55
CA ILE A 109 -27.57 74.21 21.57
C ILE A 109 -27.85 73.31 20.36
N GLN A 110 -27.54 73.76 19.14
CA GLN A 110 -27.70 72.96 17.92
C GLN A 110 -26.90 71.66 17.98
N ARG A 111 -25.65 71.71 18.47
CA ARG A 111 -24.81 70.53 18.65
C ARG A 111 -25.44 69.51 19.60
N ARG A 112 -26.03 69.96 20.71
CA ARG A 112 -26.73 69.08 21.68
C ARG A 112 -28.03 68.53 21.11
N GLN A 113 -28.83 69.36 20.44
CA GLN A 113 -30.04 68.93 19.73
C GLN A 113 -29.73 67.87 18.66
N ALA A 114 -28.59 67.97 17.97
CA ALA A 114 -28.13 66.98 16.99
C ALA A 114 -27.35 65.80 17.61
N ALA A 115 -27.07 65.80 18.92
CA ALA A 115 -26.40 64.69 19.61
C ALA A 115 -27.40 63.62 20.05
N ILE A 116 -28.52 64.02 20.66
CA ILE A 116 -29.56 63.11 21.18
C ILE A 116 -30.03 62.09 20.12
N PRO A 117 -30.48 62.46 18.90
CA PRO A 117 -30.96 61.48 17.92
C PRO A 117 -29.84 60.55 17.40
N ARG A 118 -28.57 60.97 17.45
CA ARG A 118 -27.42 60.09 17.13
C ARG A 118 -27.19 59.08 18.25
N GLY A 119 -27.34 59.50 19.51
CA GLY A 119 -27.27 58.63 20.67
C GLY A 119 -28.41 57.60 20.71
N GLU A 120 -29.64 58.02 20.40
CA GLU A 120 -30.80 57.12 20.26
C GLU A 120 -30.62 56.12 19.11
N ALA A 121 -30.07 56.56 17.97
CA ALA A 121 -29.74 55.68 16.86
C ALA A 121 -28.66 54.65 17.24
N ALA A 122 -27.61 55.06 17.96
CA ALA A 122 -26.57 54.17 18.48
C ALA A 122 -27.14 53.16 19.51
N LEU A 123 -28.02 53.61 20.40
CA LEU A 123 -28.73 52.73 21.35
C LEU A 123 -29.57 51.68 20.62
N ALA A 124 -30.32 52.08 19.58
CA ALA A 124 -31.09 51.16 18.75
C ALA A 124 -30.19 50.15 18.01
N GLN A 125 -29.02 50.58 17.52
CA GLN A 125 -28.03 49.72 16.89
C GLN A 125 -27.39 48.75 17.89
N GLY A 126 -27.04 49.20 19.11
CA GLY A 126 -26.55 48.34 20.19
C GLY A 126 -27.58 47.28 20.59
N ASN A 127 -28.84 47.67 20.76
CA ASN A 127 -29.95 46.76 21.01
C ASN A 127 -30.19 45.76 19.86
N ALA A 128 -29.98 46.16 18.60
CA ALA A 128 -30.04 45.25 17.45
C ALA A 128 -28.84 44.29 17.43
N ALA A 129 -27.62 44.77 17.71
CA ALA A 129 -26.41 43.97 17.79
C ALA A 129 -26.47 42.92 18.92
N MET A 130 -27.06 43.25 20.07
CA MET A 130 -27.37 42.30 21.15
C MET A 130 -28.26 41.15 20.67
N LYS A 131 -29.35 41.46 19.93
CA LYS A 131 -30.25 40.45 19.36
C LYS A 131 -29.54 39.59 18.31
N ALA A 132 -28.63 40.18 17.54
CA ALA A 132 -27.77 39.49 16.58
C ALA A 132 -26.60 38.72 17.23
N LYS A 133 -26.47 38.73 18.58
CA LYS A 133 -25.34 38.14 19.34
C LYS A 133 -23.96 38.69 18.96
N ASN A 134 -23.90 39.86 18.33
CA ASN A 134 -22.65 40.55 18.02
C ASN A 134 -22.25 41.46 19.19
N TYR A 135 -21.78 40.86 20.28
CA TYR A 135 -21.47 41.55 21.53
C TYR A 135 -20.31 42.57 21.40
N THR A 136 -19.40 42.41 20.43
CA THR A 136 -18.33 43.40 20.18
C THR A 136 -18.91 44.70 19.64
N LEU A 137 -19.76 44.63 18.61
CA LEU A 137 -20.45 45.79 18.05
C LEU A 137 -21.42 46.39 19.08
N ALA A 138 -22.19 45.56 19.78
CA ALA A 138 -23.14 46.03 20.78
C ALA A 138 -22.47 46.89 21.86
N ASN A 139 -21.35 46.41 22.42
CA ASN A 139 -20.58 47.13 23.43
C ASN A 139 -20.04 48.47 22.89
N GLN A 140 -19.54 48.50 21.65
CA GLN A 140 -19.08 49.74 21.00
C GLN A 140 -20.22 50.75 20.75
N GLU A 141 -21.38 50.28 20.30
CA GLU A 141 -22.55 51.14 20.05
C GLU A 141 -23.16 51.68 21.35
N PHE A 142 -23.25 50.87 22.42
CA PHE A 142 -23.69 51.39 23.73
C PHE A 142 -22.69 52.40 24.31
N LYS A 143 -21.38 52.17 24.18
CA LYS A 143 -20.35 53.15 24.57
C LYS A 143 -20.49 54.48 23.81
N THR A 144 -20.88 54.39 22.54
CA THR A 144 -21.16 55.54 21.67
C THR A 144 -22.46 56.24 22.07
N ALA A 145 -23.52 55.48 22.39
CA ALA A 145 -24.78 56.00 22.90
C ALA A 145 -24.59 56.77 24.22
N VAL A 146 -23.88 56.22 25.21
CA VAL A 146 -23.53 56.93 26.47
C VAL A 146 -22.73 58.21 26.21
N THR A 147 -21.95 58.27 25.14
CA THR A 147 -21.18 59.49 24.78
C THR A 147 -22.05 60.60 24.18
N TYR A 148 -23.17 60.27 23.53
CA TYR A 148 -24.09 61.23 22.91
C TYR A 148 -25.36 61.52 23.72
N LEU A 149 -25.73 60.63 24.64
CA LEU A 149 -26.86 60.77 25.56
C LEU A 149 -26.31 61.18 26.95
N PRO A 150 -26.28 62.47 27.31
CA PRO A 150 -25.89 62.85 28.66
C PRO A 150 -26.95 62.45 29.69
N ASP A 151 -26.53 62.30 30.95
CA ASP A 151 -27.45 62.30 32.08
C ASP A 151 -28.11 63.68 32.21
N ALA A 152 -29.33 63.79 31.69
CA ALA A 152 -30.12 65.00 31.64
C ALA A 152 -31.61 64.63 31.54
N VAL A 153 -32.51 65.49 32.01
CA VAL A 153 -33.95 65.20 32.13
C VAL A 153 -34.60 64.68 30.84
N VAL A 154 -34.12 65.11 29.67
CA VAL A 154 -34.64 64.69 28.35
C VAL A 154 -34.12 63.32 27.91
N SER A 155 -32.87 62.99 28.21
CA SER A 155 -32.16 61.79 27.74
C SER A 155 -31.91 60.72 28.81
N GLY A 156 -32.19 61.00 30.09
CA GLY A 156 -31.81 60.17 31.24
C GLY A 156 -32.23 58.71 31.10
N LYS A 157 -33.50 58.44 30.75
CA LYS A 157 -33.98 57.07 30.53
C LYS A 157 -33.20 56.33 29.42
N ALA A 158 -32.85 57.02 28.33
CA ALA A 158 -32.09 56.44 27.24
C ALA A 158 -30.59 56.26 27.60
N HIS A 159 -30.05 57.17 28.42
CA HIS A 159 -28.72 57.04 29.01
C HIS A 159 -28.64 55.83 29.97
N ASP A 160 -29.63 55.66 30.86
CA ASP A 160 -29.73 54.51 31.76
C ASP A 160 -29.85 53.17 30.99
N GLU A 161 -30.65 53.15 29.92
CA GLU A 161 -30.76 51.99 29.03
C GLU A 161 -29.43 51.71 28.31
N ALA A 162 -28.71 52.75 27.86
CA ALA A 162 -27.39 52.60 27.25
C ALA A 162 -26.34 52.09 28.25
N LEU A 163 -26.34 52.56 29.50
CA LEU A 163 -25.47 52.05 30.57
C LEU A 163 -25.78 50.59 30.92
N ALA A 164 -27.06 50.23 31.07
CA ALA A 164 -27.47 48.86 31.31
C ALA A 164 -27.12 47.93 30.13
N GLY A 165 -27.22 48.42 28.88
CA GLY A 165 -26.77 47.74 27.68
C GLY A 165 -25.24 47.56 27.64
N PHE A 166 -24.48 48.59 28.00
CA PHE A 166 -23.02 48.56 28.09
C PHE A 166 -22.52 47.56 29.15
N CYS A 167 -23.08 47.61 30.36
CA CYS A 167 -22.82 46.65 31.44
C CYS A 167 -23.05 45.20 30.97
N LYS A 168 -24.24 44.88 30.43
CA LYS A 168 -24.59 43.51 29.97
C LYS A 168 -23.75 43.03 28.78
N SER A 169 -23.61 43.86 27.74
CA SER A 169 -22.84 43.49 26.54
C SER A 169 -21.34 43.35 26.85
N GLY A 170 -20.82 44.18 27.75
CA GLY A 170 -19.44 44.15 28.22
C GLY A 170 -19.13 42.95 29.10
N VAL A 171 -20.04 42.53 29.98
CA VAL A 171 -19.90 41.28 30.76
C VAL A 171 -19.84 40.06 29.82
N ILE A 172 -20.78 39.92 28.88
CA ILE A 172 -20.77 38.80 27.92
C ILE A 172 -19.49 38.83 27.05
N LEU A 173 -19.01 40.01 26.66
CA LEU A 173 -17.75 40.14 25.92
C LEU A 173 -16.54 39.73 26.78
N ALA A 174 -16.52 40.08 28.07
CA ALA A 174 -15.48 39.66 29.00
C ALA A 174 -15.51 38.14 29.23
N GLU A 175 -16.69 37.53 29.39
CA GLU A 175 -16.85 36.06 29.46
C GLU A 175 -16.30 35.37 28.20
N ALA A 176 -16.56 35.91 27.01
CA ALA A 176 -16.00 35.40 25.76
C ALA A 176 -14.46 35.51 25.72
N ARG A 177 -13.88 36.56 26.31
CA ARG A 177 -12.41 36.73 26.46
C ARG A 177 -11.82 35.74 27.47
N ILE A 178 -12.51 35.49 28.58
CA ILE A 178 -12.15 34.45 29.56
C ILE A 178 -12.14 33.07 28.91
N ALA A 179 -13.13 32.76 28.08
CA ALA A 179 -13.19 31.50 27.32
C ALA A 179 -12.04 31.35 26.30
N GLN A 180 -11.48 32.47 25.81
CA GLN A 180 -10.29 32.52 24.95
C GLN A 180 -8.97 32.53 25.74
N GLY A 181 -9.00 32.48 27.08
CA GLY A 181 -7.82 32.60 27.94
C GLY A 181 -7.23 34.02 28.03
N ASP A 182 -7.90 35.02 27.44
CA ASP A 182 -7.51 36.43 27.47
C ASP A 182 -8.03 37.10 28.75
N TYR A 183 -7.49 36.65 29.89
CA TYR A 183 -7.84 37.18 31.21
C TYR A 183 -7.51 38.66 31.37
N VAL A 184 -6.47 39.15 30.69
CA VAL A 184 -6.03 40.55 30.74
C VAL A 184 -7.00 41.45 29.96
N GLY A 185 -7.41 41.03 28.75
CA GLY A 185 -8.44 41.73 27.99
C GLY A 185 -9.79 41.73 28.70
N ALA A 186 -10.17 40.62 29.36
CA ALA A 186 -11.37 40.55 30.19
C ALA A 186 -11.33 41.52 31.39
N GLU A 187 -10.22 41.55 32.14
CA GLU A 187 -10.04 42.49 33.25
C GLU A 187 -10.09 43.95 32.77
N ALA A 188 -9.46 44.27 31.63
CA ALA A 188 -9.51 45.61 31.05
C ALA A 188 -10.94 46.06 30.73
N ILE A 189 -11.73 45.21 30.05
CA ILE A 189 -13.15 45.49 29.72
C ILE A 189 -13.97 45.74 30.99
N LEU A 190 -13.85 44.87 31.99
CA LEU A 190 -14.62 44.99 33.24
C LEU A 190 -14.19 46.22 34.06
N SER A 191 -12.91 46.56 34.06
CA SER A 191 -12.41 47.78 34.71
C SER A 191 -12.86 49.07 34.02
N GLU A 192 -13.09 49.04 32.70
CA GLU A 192 -13.68 50.18 31.97
C GLU A 192 -15.16 50.36 32.34
N ILE A 193 -15.94 49.28 32.38
CA ILE A 193 -17.38 49.32 32.76
C ILE A 193 -17.58 49.91 34.16
N LEU A 194 -16.75 49.50 35.11
CA LEU A 194 -16.80 49.94 36.52
C LEU A 194 -16.15 51.31 36.78
N SER A 195 -15.64 51.98 35.74
CA SER A 195 -15.07 53.32 35.91
C SER A 195 -16.16 54.37 36.17
N ASN A 196 -15.81 55.45 36.88
CA ASN A 196 -16.72 56.55 37.24
C ASN A 196 -17.37 57.27 36.03
N ARG A 197 -16.97 56.94 34.80
CA ARG A 197 -17.57 57.46 33.56
C ARG A 197 -18.81 56.68 33.13
N TYR A 198 -18.93 55.42 33.54
CA TYR A 198 -19.98 54.49 33.13
C TYR A 198 -20.80 54.06 34.35
N ASP A 199 -20.73 52.80 34.79
CA ASP A 199 -21.51 52.30 35.93
C ASP A 199 -20.64 51.58 36.97
N PRO A 200 -20.14 52.28 38.00
CA PRO A 200 -19.43 51.68 39.14
C PRO A 200 -20.27 50.64 39.92
N ASN A 201 -21.60 50.65 39.78
CA ASN A 201 -22.52 49.76 40.49
C ASN A 201 -22.99 48.57 39.65
N CYS A 202 -22.44 48.35 38.45
CA CYS A 202 -22.71 47.20 37.58
C CYS A 202 -22.29 45.89 38.29
N ARG A 203 -23.23 45.30 39.05
CA ARG A 203 -22.99 44.18 39.97
C ARG A 203 -22.37 42.97 39.28
N GLU A 204 -22.84 42.65 38.08
CA GLU A 204 -22.36 41.52 37.27
C GLU A 204 -20.89 41.68 36.91
N ALA A 205 -20.48 42.88 36.45
CA ALA A 205 -19.07 43.16 36.15
C ALA A 205 -18.19 43.18 37.40
N ALA A 206 -18.69 43.74 38.51
CA ALA A 206 -17.96 43.76 39.79
C ALA A 206 -17.70 42.34 40.33
N GLN A 207 -18.69 41.46 40.26
CA GLN A 207 -18.56 40.05 40.65
C GLN A 207 -17.58 39.30 39.73
N LEU A 208 -17.70 39.46 38.41
CA LEU A 208 -16.81 38.78 37.46
C LEU A 208 -15.35 39.25 37.60
N LEU A 209 -15.13 40.55 37.84
CA LEU A 209 -13.81 41.10 38.12
C LEU A 209 -13.21 40.58 39.45
N ALA A 210 -14.04 40.41 40.48
CA ALA A 210 -13.61 39.80 41.74
C ALA A 210 -13.14 38.35 41.53
N HIS A 211 -13.90 37.53 40.78
CA HIS A 211 -13.50 36.17 40.42
C HIS A 211 -12.20 36.13 39.58
N LEU A 212 -12.00 37.08 38.66
CA LEU A 212 -10.74 37.20 37.88
C LEU A 212 -9.52 37.54 38.73
N ARG A 213 -9.71 38.30 39.82
CA ARG A 213 -8.64 38.68 40.75
C ARG A 213 -8.39 37.63 41.83
N GLN A 214 -9.39 36.82 42.15
CA GLN A 214 -9.27 35.74 43.13
C GLN A 214 -8.22 34.70 42.68
N PRO A 215 -7.15 34.45 43.46
CA PRO A 215 -6.16 33.44 43.12
C PRO A 215 -6.80 32.05 43.13
N GLY A 216 -6.49 31.24 42.12
CA GLY A 216 -6.98 29.86 42.00
C GLY A 216 -8.39 29.70 41.43
N TYR A 217 -9.19 30.76 41.28
CA TYR A 217 -10.53 30.65 40.66
C TYR A 217 -10.42 30.36 39.16
N PHE A 218 -9.66 31.19 38.43
CA PHE A 218 -9.29 30.92 37.03
C PHE A 218 -7.83 30.49 36.95
N ASN A 219 -7.57 29.42 36.19
CA ASN A 219 -6.19 29.00 35.93
C ASN A 219 -5.53 29.89 34.86
N LYS A 220 -4.82 30.93 35.31
CA LYS A 220 -4.11 31.89 34.45
C LYS A 220 -2.97 31.28 33.62
N THR A 221 -2.58 30.01 33.83
CA THR A 221 -1.66 29.32 32.92
C THR A 221 -2.33 28.90 31.61
N MET A 222 -3.66 28.83 31.57
CA MET A 222 -4.46 28.53 30.37
C MET A 222 -4.60 29.78 29.46
N GLY A 223 -3.48 30.36 29.06
CA GLY A 223 -3.46 31.52 28.17
C GLY A 223 -3.88 31.21 26.73
N PRO A 224 -4.08 32.24 25.88
CA PRO A 224 -4.60 32.08 24.52
C PRO A 224 -3.69 31.19 23.65
N ASN A 225 -2.36 31.28 23.83
CA ASN A 225 -1.39 30.44 23.12
C ASN A 225 -1.50 28.95 23.49
N PHE A 226 -1.93 28.62 24.71
CA PHE A 226 -2.15 27.23 25.12
C PHE A 226 -3.46 26.70 24.52
N LEU A 227 -4.53 27.48 24.62
CA LEU A 227 -5.84 27.11 24.07
C LEU A 227 -5.80 26.96 22.54
N ALA A 228 -5.04 27.81 21.84
CA ALA A 228 -4.79 27.68 20.40
C ALA A 228 -4.13 26.32 20.05
N LYS A 229 -3.12 25.89 20.81
CA LYS A 229 -2.48 24.57 20.62
C LYS A 229 -3.44 23.42 20.94
N VAL A 230 -4.27 23.55 21.97
CA VAL A 230 -5.30 22.55 22.30
C VAL A 230 -6.30 22.41 21.14
N GLU A 231 -6.69 23.51 20.50
CA GLU A 231 -7.61 23.48 19.36
C GLU A 231 -6.94 22.90 18.10
N GLU A 232 -5.67 23.24 17.83
CA GLU A 232 -4.86 22.64 16.77
C GLU A 232 -4.72 21.11 16.97
N VAL A 233 -4.46 20.66 18.21
CA VAL A 233 -4.41 19.23 18.56
C VAL A 233 -5.75 18.53 18.31
N LYS A 234 -6.89 19.13 18.68
CA LYS A 234 -8.23 18.57 18.39
C LYS A 234 -8.47 18.43 16.88
N GLN A 235 -8.10 19.45 16.10
CA GLN A 235 -8.24 19.43 14.65
C GLN A 235 -7.39 18.31 14.03
N LEU A 236 -6.11 18.23 14.40
CA LEU A 236 -5.21 17.17 13.92
C LEU A 236 -5.66 15.76 14.32
N LEU A 237 -6.18 15.56 15.54
CA LEU A 237 -6.76 14.29 15.97
C LEU A 237 -8.01 13.92 15.16
N THR A 238 -8.87 14.90 14.85
CA THR A 238 -10.08 14.70 14.04
C THR A 238 -9.73 14.35 12.59
N GLU A 239 -8.72 15.02 12.02
CA GLU A 239 -8.17 14.64 10.71
C GLU A 239 -7.54 13.24 10.73
N ALA A 240 -6.78 12.89 11.77
CA ALA A 240 -6.15 11.57 11.90
C ALA A 240 -7.19 10.44 11.95
N ASP A 241 -8.27 10.61 12.70
CA ASP A 241 -9.41 9.69 12.75
C ASP A 241 -10.12 9.59 11.39
N GLY A 242 -10.32 10.72 10.69
CA GLY A 242 -10.84 10.73 9.32
C GLY A 242 -9.95 9.99 8.32
N PHE A 243 -8.63 10.11 8.42
CA PHE A 243 -7.67 9.35 7.62
C PHE A 243 -7.66 7.85 7.98
N TYR A 244 -7.76 7.52 9.28
CA TYR A 244 -7.85 6.14 9.76
C TYR A 244 -9.11 5.44 9.23
N LYS A 245 -10.29 6.06 9.41
CA LYS A 245 -11.60 5.55 8.93
C LYS A 245 -11.69 5.41 7.41
N SER A 246 -10.84 6.11 6.66
CA SER A 246 -10.74 6.01 5.21
C SER A 246 -9.61 5.08 4.73
N GLY A 247 -9.00 4.30 5.62
CA GLY A 247 -7.92 3.35 5.32
C GLY A 247 -6.57 4.00 4.97
N ARG A 248 -6.44 5.33 5.07
CA ARG A 248 -5.24 6.10 4.70
C ARG A 248 -4.27 6.19 5.87
N TYR A 249 -3.83 5.02 6.32
CA TYR A 249 -3.07 4.85 7.56
C TYR A 249 -1.77 5.67 7.64
N ASP A 250 -1.05 5.85 6.53
CA ASP A 250 0.21 6.63 6.53
C ASP A 250 -0.02 8.14 6.67
N LEU A 251 -1.18 8.64 6.25
CA LEU A 251 -1.59 10.03 6.49
C LEU A 251 -2.08 10.21 7.94
N ALA A 252 -2.85 9.25 8.45
CA ALA A 252 -3.28 9.23 9.84
C ALA A 252 -2.09 9.23 10.82
N PHE A 253 -1.08 8.38 10.57
CA PHE A 253 0.13 8.32 11.38
C PHE A 253 0.89 9.65 11.41
N LYS A 254 1.03 10.31 10.24
CA LYS A 254 1.65 11.64 10.13
C LYS A 254 0.87 12.73 10.89
N ARG A 255 -0.46 12.65 10.94
CA ARG A 255 -1.28 13.57 11.77
C ARG A 255 -1.08 13.31 13.26
N TYR A 256 -1.00 12.06 13.70
CA TYR A 256 -0.65 11.74 15.08
C TYR A 256 0.78 12.20 15.43
N ASP A 257 1.77 12.07 14.53
CA ASP A 257 3.11 12.65 14.72
C ASP A 257 3.10 14.17 14.85
N GLN A 258 2.18 14.87 14.17
CA GLN A 258 2.01 16.32 14.32
C GLN A 258 1.43 16.66 15.69
N VAL A 259 0.45 15.90 16.19
CA VAL A 259 -0.03 16.04 17.57
C VAL A 259 1.11 15.84 18.57
N LEU A 260 1.93 14.80 18.42
CA LEU A 260 3.06 14.51 19.32
C LEU A 260 4.20 15.56 19.26
N LYS A 261 4.26 16.39 18.21
CA LYS A 261 5.18 17.54 18.16
C LYS A 261 4.66 18.75 18.94
N LEU A 262 3.34 18.88 19.08
CA LEU A 262 2.69 19.95 19.85
C LEU A 262 2.54 19.56 21.34
N ASP A 263 2.17 18.30 21.59
CA ASP A 263 1.97 17.67 22.89
C ASP A 263 2.63 16.28 22.90
N PRO A 264 3.92 16.18 23.30
CA PRO A 264 4.67 14.92 23.31
C PRO A 264 4.09 13.79 24.17
N TYR A 265 3.20 14.12 25.11
CA TYR A 265 2.62 13.17 26.05
C TYR A 265 1.14 12.85 25.73
N ASN A 266 0.67 13.23 24.54
CA ASN A 266 -0.72 13.02 24.13
C ASN A 266 -1.09 11.53 24.02
N THR A 267 -1.83 11.02 25.00
CA THR A 267 -2.22 9.60 25.03
C THR A 267 -3.19 9.20 23.91
N ALA A 268 -3.97 10.13 23.35
CA ALA A 268 -4.87 9.83 22.25
C ALA A 268 -4.07 9.58 20.95
N ALA A 269 -3.07 10.41 20.66
CA ALA A 269 -2.20 10.22 19.50
C ALA A 269 -1.39 8.91 19.58
N ARG A 270 -0.84 8.56 20.76
CA ARG A 270 -0.12 7.29 20.93
C ARG A 270 -1.02 6.07 20.72
N ARG A 271 -2.23 6.06 21.28
CA ARG A 271 -3.22 4.99 21.03
C ARG A 271 -3.63 4.92 19.56
N GLY A 272 -3.73 6.07 18.88
CA GLY A 272 -4.03 6.14 17.45
C GLY A 272 -2.92 5.54 16.56
N GLN A 273 -1.65 5.77 16.90
CA GLN A 273 -0.51 5.10 16.25
C GLN A 273 -0.53 3.59 16.47
N GLU A 274 -0.71 3.15 17.72
CA GLU A 274 -0.85 1.72 18.07
C GLU A 274 -2.01 1.05 17.33
N GLN A 275 -3.15 1.73 17.19
CA GLN A 275 -4.31 1.23 16.45
C GLN A 275 -4.02 1.07 14.95
N ILE A 276 -3.26 2.00 14.36
CA ILE A 276 -2.79 1.88 12.97
C ILE A 276 -1.88 0.68 12.80
N ASP A 277 -0.88 0.53 13.68
CA ASP A 277 0.12 -0.52 13.56
C ASP A 277 -0.50 -1.91 13.78
N ASN A 278 -1.42 -2.04 14.73
CA ASN A 278 -2.23 -3.26 14.94
C ASN A 278 -3.10 -3.61 13.73
N THR A 279 -3.70 -2.61 13.05
CA THR A 279 -4.50 -2.85 11.83
C THR A 279 -3.63 -3.24 10.65
N LYS A 280 -2.46 -2.62 10.48
CA LYS A 280 -1.44 -3.02 9.48
C LYS A 280 -0.94 -4.44 9.73
N TYR A 281 -0.69 -4.80 10.99
CA TYR A 281 -0.29 -6.16 11.38
C TYR A 281 -1.35 -7.20 11.03
N LYS A 282 -2.63 -6.97 11.41
CA LYS A 282 -3.74 -7.88 11.08
C LYS A 282 -3.90 -8.11 9.59
N HIS A 283 -3.89 -7.04 8.79
CA HIS A 283 -3.91 -7.14 7.33
C HIS A 283 -2.73 -7.98 6.79
N GLY A 284 -1.53 -7.85 7.38
CA GLY A 284 -0.37 -8.66 7.03
C GLY A 284 -0.56 -10.16 7.30
N VAL A 285 -1.21 -10.51 8.41
CA VAL A 285 -1.58 -11.90 8.75
C VAL A 285 -2.63 -12.43 7.77
N GLU A 286 -3.71 -11.67 7.53
CA GLU A 286 -4.78 -12.03 6.60
C GLU A 286 -4.26 -12.26 5.17
N ALA A 287 -3.36 -11.40 4.69
CA ALA A 287 -2.73 -11.55 3.37
C ALA A 287 -1.81 -12.78 3.27
N TYR A 288 -1.11 -13.13 4.35
CA TYR A 288 -0.31 -14.35 4.43
C TYR A 288 -1.19 -15.61 4.42
N ASP A 289 -2.26 -15.61 5.22
CA ASP A 289 -3.20 -16.74 5.30
C ASP A 289 -3.97 -16.94 3.99
N GLU A 290 -4.34 -15.86 3.29
CA GLU A 290 -4.91 -15.92 1.94
C GLU A 290 -3.94 -16.56 0.93
N THR A 291 -2.69 -16.08 0.90
CA THR A 291 -1.64 -16.61 0.01
C THR A 291 -1.42 -18.11 0.28
N ARG A 292 -1.36 -18.49 1.56
CA ARG A 292 -1.20 -19.87 2.00
C ARG A 292 -2.41 -20.73 1.59
N ALA A 293 -3.64 -20.27 1.85
CA ALA A 293 -4.85 -20.98 1.48
C ALA A 293 -4.94 -21.21 -0.04
N ARG A 294 -4.58 -20.19 -0.84
CA ARG A 294 -4.51 -20.30 -2.30
C ARG A 294 -3.49 -21.35 -2.75
N SER A 295 -2.28 -21.35 -2.18
CA SER A 295 -1.25 -22.34 -2.51
C SER A 295 -1.67 -23.78 -2.13
N LEU A 296 -2.41 -23.96 -1.04
CA LEU A 296 -2.95 -25.27 -0.65
C LEU A 296 -4.07 -25.73 -1.60
N TRP A 297 -4.94 -24.81 -2.03
CA TRP A 297 -5.97 -25.11 -3.02
C TRP A 297 -5.37 -25.46 -4.40
N GLU A 298 -4.29 -24.80 -4.83
CA GLU A 298 -3.58 -25.16 -6.06
C GLU A 298 -2.97 -26.56 -6.00
N VAL A 299 -2.47 -26.99 -4.83
CA VAL A 299 -2.02 -28.37 -4.61
C VAL A 299 -3.19 -29.34 -4.64
N GLU A 300 -4.26 -29.09 -3.88
CA GLU A 300 -5.46 -29.94 -3.83
C GLU A 300 -6.06 -30.16 -5.22
N LYS A 301 -6.19 -29.09 -6.01
CA LYS A 301 -6.63 -29.13 -7.41
C LYS A 301 -5.74 -29.98 -8.31
N GLY A 302 -4.46 -30.17 -7.96
CA GLY A 302 -3.56 -31.10 -8.64
C GLY A 302 -3.81 -32.58 -8.31
N TRP A 303 -4.48 -32.86 -7.19
CA TRP A 303 -4.92 -34.19 -6.77
C TRP A 303 -6.39 -34.49 -7.14
N GLU A 304 -7.19 -33.47 -7.47
CA GLU A 304 -8.55 -33.64 -7.99
C GLU A 304 -8.55 -34.53 -9.25
N GLU A 305 -9.11 -35.73 -9.14
CA GLU A 305 -9.28 -36.62 -10.29
C GLU A 305 -10.25 -35.99 -11.29
N PRO A 306 -9.89 -35.88 -12.59
CA PRO A 306 -10.78 -35.30 -13.58
C PRO A 306 -12.12 -36.03 -13.62
N VAL A 307 -13.22 -35.27 -13.51
CA VAL A 307 -14.58 -35.84 -13.54
C VAL A 307 -14.74 -36.68 -14.79
N HIS A 308 -14.91 -37.99 -14.58
CA HIS A 308 -15.07 -38.94 -15.67
C HIS A 308 -16.37 -38.63 -16.43
N ALA A 309 -16.24 -38.36 -17.73
CA ALA A 309 -17.38 -38.09 -18.60
C ALA A 309 -18.19 -39.38 -18.86
N TYR A 310 -19.04 -39.75 -17.91
CA TYR A 310 -20.00 -40.84 -18.04
C TYR A 310 -20.84 -40.64 -19.30
N GLY A 311 -20.72 -41.58 -20.26
CA GLY A 311 -21.43 -41.54 -21.54
C GLY A 311 -20.54 -41.50 -22.78
N LYS A 312 -19.22 -41.26 -22.66
CA LYS A 312 -18.29 -41.65 -23.74
C LYS A 312 -18.10 -43.16 -23.70
N THR A 313 -18.89 -43.87 -24.51
CA THR A 313 -18.61 -45.26 -24.88
C THR A 313 -17.27 -45.31 -25.62
N VAL A 314 -16.21 -45.65 -24.88
CA VAL A 314 -14.99 -46.16 -25.51
C VAL A 314 -15.40 -47.39 -26.30
N GLY A 315 -15.23 -47.35 -27.63
CA GLY A 315 -15.49 -48.50 -28.48
C GLY A 315 -14.66 -49.70 -28.01
N PRO A 316 -15.13 -50.94 -28.18
CA PRO A 316 -14.48 -52.10 -27.58
C PRO A 316 -13.00 -52.14 -27.97
N GLU A 317 -12.11 -52.27 -26.98
CA GLU A 317 -10.65 -52.27 -27.15
C GLU A 317 -10.14 -53.58 -27.80
N THR A 318 -10.64 -53.88 -28.99
CA THR A 318 -10.22 -55.01 -29.81
C THR A 318 -8.80 -54.84 -30.36
N GLY A 319 -8.27 -53.61 -30.37
CA GLY A 319 -6.98 -53.27 -30.97
C GLY A 319 -5.76 -53.80 -30.22
N ALA A 320 -5.80 -53.92 -28.89
CA ALA A 320 -4.67 -54.43 -28.09
C ALA A 320 -4.55 -55.96 -28.26
N PHE A 321 -5.59 -56.69 -27.88
CA PHE A 321 -5.64 -58.14 -27.95
C PHE A 321 -5.43 -58.70 -29.37
N ALA A 322 -5.92 -58.03 -30.42
CA ALA A 322 -5.68 -58.45 -31.80
C ALA A 322 -4.21 -58.33 -32.23
N ARG A 323 -3.47 -57.34 -31.71
CA ARG A 323 -2.03 -57.15 -32.01
C ARG A 323 -1.17 -58.19 -31.29
N GLU A 324 -1.47 -58.48 -30.03
CA GLU A 324 -0.72 -59.46 -29.23
C GLU A 324 -0.95 -60.90 -29.73
N ALA A 325 -2.19 -61.25 -30.08
CA ALA A 325 -2.49 -62.52 -30.74
C ALA A 325 -1.74 -62.68 -32.07
N GLY A 326 -1.67 -61.61 -32.88
CA GLY A 326 -0.90 -61.60 -34.13
C GLY A 326 0.61 -61.76 -33.93
N GLY A 327 1.19 -61.13 -32.91
CA GLY A 327 2.61 -61.25 -32.57
C GLY A 327 3.00 -62.69 -32.18
N THR A 328 2.25 -63.29 -31.24
CA THR A 328 2.49 -64.66 -30.77
C THR A 328 2.33 -65.68 -31.90
N ALA A 329 1.33 -65.50 -32.77
CA ALA A 329 1.14 -66.35 -33.96
C ALA A 329 2.32 -66.24 -34.94
N ARG A 330 2.82 -65.03 -35.22
CA ARG A 330 3.98 -64.81 -36.11
C ARG A 330 5.23 -65.51 -35.60
N ILE A 331 5.51 -65.44 -34.29
CA ILE A 331 6.70 -66.06 -33.70
C ILE A 331 6.56 -67.59 -33.65
N THR A 332 5.37 -68.10 -33.33
CA THR A 332 5.09 -69.54 -33.38
C THR A 332 5.32 -70.10 -34.79
N ASN A 333 4.90 -69.36 -35.83
CA ASN A 333 5.19 -69.75 -37.22
C ASN A 333 6.70 -69.77 -37.50
N LYS A 334 7.45 -68.72 -37.14
CA LYS A 334 8.92 -68.70 -37.29
C LYS A 334 9.60 -69.88 -36.59
N LEU A 335 9.23 -70.19 -35.34
CA LEU A 335 9.78 -71.34 -34.60
C LEU A 335 9.58 -72.68 -35.31
N ASN A 336 8.48 -72.83 -36.05
CA ASN A 336 8.14 -74.07 -36.77
C ASN A 336 8.73 -74.12 -38.19
N THR A 337 8.94 -72.98 -38.85
CA THR A 337 9.43 -72.90 -40.24
C THR A 337 10.96 -72.78 -40.35
N ILE A 338 11.64 -72.26 -39.34
CA ILE A 338 13.11 -72.19 -39.30
C ILE A 338 13.65 -73.60 -39.00
N ILE A 339 14.16 -74.29 -40.02
CA ILE A 339 14.75 -75.63 -39.90
C ILE A 339 16.27 -75.49 -39.74
N ILE A 340 16.83 -76.08 -38.69
CA ILE A 340 18.27 -76.07 -38.45
C ILE A 340 18.86 -77.38 -38.99
N PRO A 341 19.81 -77.35 -39.96
CA PRO A 341 20.28 -78.55 -40.65
C PRO A 341 20.92 -79.60 -39.73
N ARG A 342 21.73 -79.16 -38.76
CA ARG A 342 22.38 -79.99 -37.75
C ARG A 342 22.75 -79.17 -36.51
N VAL A 343 22.51 -79.74 -35.33
CA VAL A 343 22.90 -79.20 -34.02
C VAL A 343 23.62 -80.31 -33.27
N GLU A 344 24.84 -80.05 -32.80
CA GLU A 344 25.60 -81.00 -31.98
C GLU A 344 26.28 -80.26 -30.82
N PHE A 345 25.86 -80.61 -29.60
CA PHE A 345 26.47 -80.12 -28.37
C PHE A 345 27.14 -81.27 -27.63
N ARG A 346 28.36 -81.03 -27.15
CA ARG A 346 29.13 -81.92 -26.28
C ARG A 346 29.55 -81.12 -25.06
N ASP A 347 28.88 -81.34 -23.93
CA ASP A 347 29.11 -80.63 -22.66
C ASP A 347 29.01 -79.09 -22.73
N ALA A 348 28.16 -78.57 -23.61
CA ALA A 348 27.93 -77.13 -23.77
C ALA A 348 27.08 -76.56 -22.61
N SER A 349 27.33 -75.32 -22.20
CA SER A 349 26.40 -74.62 -21.30
C SER A 349 25.11 -74.23 -22.03
N ILE A 350 24.02 -74.03 -21.28
CA ILE A 350 22.76 -73.56 -21.87
C ILE A 350 22.87 -72.19 -22.56
N ARG A 351 23.76 -71.29 -22.11
CA ARG A 351 23.97 -70.01 -22.79
C ARG A 351 24.61 -70.19 -24.16
N GLU A 352 25.72 -70.93 -24.22
CA GLU A 352 26.39 -71.27 -25.48
C GLU A 352 25.44 -71.98 -26.46
N ALA A 353 24.60 -72.90 -25.95
CA ALA A 353 23.61 -73.60 -26.75
C ALA A 353 22.51 -72.67 -27.31
N ILE A 354 22.03 -71.71 -26.52
CA ILE A 354 21.04 -70.71 -26.96
C ILE A 354 21.64 -69.71 -27.94
N ASP A 355 22.86 -69.24 -27.71
CA ASP A 355 23.51 -68.27 -28.59
C ASP A 355 23.86 -68.90 -29.96
N PHE A 356 24.28 -70.18 -29.98
CA PHE A 356 24.36 -70.96 -31.22
C PHE A 356 23.00 -71.06 -31.93
N LEU A 357 21.91 -71.31 -31.20
CA LEU A 357 20.56 -71.33 -31.79
C LEU A 357 20.11 -69.95 -32.29
N ARG A 358 20.52 -68.82 -31.68
CA ARG A 358 20.25 -67.48 -32.23
C ARG A 358 20.91 -67.29 -33.59
N GLU A 359 22.18 -67.65 -33.70
CA GLU A 359 22.95 -67.52 -34.94
C GLU A 359 22.35 -68.40 -36.05
N GLN A 360 22.12 -69.68 -35.76
CA GLN A 360 21.45 -70.59 -36.68
C GLN A 360 20.01 -70.16 -37.02
N ALA A 361 19.29 -69.51 -36.10
CA ALA A 361 17.96 -68.96 -36.37
C ALA A 361 17.99 -67.76 -37.33
N VAL A 362 19.04 -66.95 -37.30
CA VAL A 362 19.20 -65.80 -38.21
C VAL A 362 19.61 -66.27 -39.61
N GLU A 363 20.50 -67.25 -39.70
CA GLU A 363 21.01 -67.73 -40.98
C GLU A 363 19.99 -68.59 -41.75
N ASN A 364 19.25 -69.47 -41.04
CA ASN A 364 18.27 -70.38 -41.63
C ASN A 364 16.82 -69.81 -41.65
N ASP A 365 16.61 -68.50 -41.51
CA ASP A 365 15.26 -67.89 -41.59
C ASP A 365 14.80 -67.69 -43.04
N PRO A 366 13.75 -68.40 -43.52
CA PRO A 366 13.21 -68.24 -44.86
C PRO A 366 12.22 -67.07 -44.97
N SER A 367 11.90 -66.37 -43.87
CA SER A 367 10.93 -65.28 -43.88
C SER A 367 11.49 -64.01 -44.55
N PRO A 368 10.83 -63.45 -45.59
CA PRO A 368 11.31 -62.26 -46.28
C PRO A 368 11.00 -60.93 -45.55
N GLU A 369 10.26 -60.95 -44.44
CA GLU A 369 9.79 -59.73 -43.76
C GLU A 369 10.24 -59.61 -42.29
N GLY A 370 10.91 -58.51 -41.99
CA GLY A 370 11.30 -58.10 -40.63
C GLY A 370 12.71 -58.52 -40.23
N LYS A 371 13.00 -58.48 -38.92
CA LYS A 371 14.26 -59.01 -38.38
C LYS A 371 14.31 -60.52 -38.63
N LYS A 372 15.43 -61.02 -39.16
CA LYS A 372 15.70 -62.46 -39.29
C LYS A 372 15.84 -63.12 -37.91
N GLY A 373 15.47 -64.38 -37.83
CA GLY A 373 15.46 -65.16 -36.60
C GLY A 373 14.33 -64.77 -35.64
N VAL A 374 14.47 -65.22 -34.40
CA VAL A 374 13.54 -64.99 -33.29
C VAL A 374 14.36 -64.55 -32.08
N ASP A 375 13.92 -63.52 -31.35
CA ASP A 375 14.61 -63.14 -30.10
C ASP A 375 14.29 -64.17 -29.01
N ILE A 376 15.33 -64.65 -28.33
CA ILE A 376 15.25 -65.67 -27.28
C ILE A 376 15.69 -65.03 -25.97
N VAL A 377 14.95 -65.22 -24.88
CA VAL A 377 15.28 -64.61 -23.57
C VAL A 377 15.43 -65.71 -22.53
N LEU A 378 16.66 -65.98 -22.10
CA LEU A 378 16.94 -66.92 -21.02
C LEU A 378 16.72 -66.26 -19.65
N ARG A 379 15.83 -66.83 -18.83
CA ARG A 379 15.65 -66.50 -17.42
C ARG A 379 15.89 -67.75 -16.57
N MET A 380 16.96 -67.75 -15.79
CA MET A 380 17.31 -68.86 -14.88
C MET A 380 16.86 -68.61 -13.43
N THR A 381 16.46 -67.37 -13.10
CA THR A 381 16.03 -66.96 -11.76
C THR A 381 14.54 -66.65 -11.78
N PRO A 382 13.71 -67.22 -10.89
CA PRO A 382 12.29 -66.90 -10.80
C PRO A 382 12.05 -65.44 -10.42
N LEU A 383 11.04 -64.82 -11.03
CA LEU A 383 10.54 -63.51 -10.62
C LEU A 383 9.96 -63.58 -9.19
N GLY A 384 10.48 -62.75 -8.28
CA GLY A 384 9.98 -62.64 -6.90
C GLY A 384 11.05 -62.54 -5.81
N GLN A 385 12.31 -62.92 -6.07
CA GLN A 385 13.41 -62.68 -5.14
C GLN A 385 14.12 -61.35 -5.45
N VAL A 386 13.54 -60.26 -4.96
CA VAL A 386 14.25 -58.98 -4.84
C VAL A 386 15.17 -59.08 -3.62
N ALA A 387 16.47 -58.83 -3.81
CA ALA A 387 17.41 -58.75 -2.70
C ALA A 387 16.98 -57.61 -1.74
N PRO A 388 16.86 -57.84 -0.43
CA PRO A 388 16.40 -56.81 0.50
C PRO A 388 17.37 -55.61 0.47
N PRO A 389 16.86 -54.37 0.38
CA PRO A 389 17.72 -53.20 0.40
C PRO A 389 18.44 -53.07 1.76
N PRO A 390 19.70 -52.62 1.79
CA PRO A 390 20.42 -52.43 3.04
C PRO A 390 19.73 -51.37 3.90
N VAL A 391 19.32 -51.77 5.11
CA VAL A 391 18.68 -50.87 6.08
C VAL A 391 19.66 -49.79 6.56
N PRO A 392 19.27 -48.49 6.56
CA PRO A 392 20.12 -47.43 7.08
C PRO A 392 20.15 -47.46 8.61
N VAL A 393 21.36 -47.42 9.18
CA VAL A 393 21.56 -47.41 10.64
C VAL A 393 21.31 -45.99 11.18
N ALA A 394 20.41 -45.86 12.15
CA ALA A 394 20.15 -44.60 12.83
C ALA A 394 21.19 -44.32 13.95
N PRO A 395 21.64 -43.08 14.15
CA PRO A 395 22.62 -42.74 15.18
C PRO A 395 22.01 -42.74 16.59
N ALA A 396 22.74 -43.27 17.58
CA ALA A 396 22.30 -43.32 18.97
C ALA A 396 22.36 -41.94 19.66
N ALA A 397 21.32 -41.62 20.45
CA ALA A 397 21.26 -40.41 21.25
C ALA A 397 22.03 -40.55 22.58
N GLY A 398 22.89 -39.59 22.90
CA GLY A 398 23.58 -39.49 24.20
C GLY A 398 22.79 -38.69 25.23
N THR A 399 22.79 -39.16 26.48
CA THR A 399 22.24 -38.43 27.65
C THR A 399 23.31 -37.56 28.32
N PRO A 400 22.94 -36.46 29.01
CA PRO A 400 23.90 -35.40 29.37
C PRO A 400 24.60 -35.61 30.71
N GLY A 401 25.85 -35.14 30.81
CA GLY A 401 26.60 -34.99 32.05
C GLY A 401 27.22 -33.60 32.17
N ALA A 402 27.23 -33.05 33.38
CA ALA A 402 27.93 -31.82 33.79
C ALA A 402 28.87 -32.18 34.96
N ALA A 403 29.99 -31.50 35.24
CA ALA A 403 30.50 -30.22 34.77
C ALA A 403 32.05 -30.11 34.90
N ALA A 404 32.58 -28.91 34.62
CA ALA A 404 33.88 -28.34 35.06
C ALA A 404 35.17 -28.65 34.27
N ALA A 405 35.47 -27.76 33.29
CA ALA A 405 36.57 -26.76 33.28
C ALA A 405 38.04 -27.16 33.60
N PRO A 406 39.08 -26.44 33.09
CA PRO A 406 39.04 -25.09 32.50
C PRO A 406 39.63 -24.95 31.07
N ALA A 407 39.50 -23.76 30.50
CA ALA A 407 39.87 -23.44 29.12
C ALA A 407 41.14 -22.58 29.01
N GLY A 408 41.92 -22.83 27.95
CA GLY A 408 42.89 -21.91 27.36
C GLY A 408 42.56 -21.69 25.89
N ALA A 409 42.69 -20.46 25.39
CA ALA A 409 42.43 -20.05 24.00
C ALA A 409 43.76 -19.72 23.27
N PRO A 410 43.82 -19.31 21.98
CA PRO A 410 42.71 -19.03 21.05
C PRO A 410 42.94 -19.45 19.57
N THR A 411 42.06 -18.96 18.68
CA THR A 411 42.24 -18.68 17.22
C THR A 411 42.39 -19.81 16.18
N GLY A 412 41.61 -19.71 15.09
CA GLY A 412 42.14 -20.01 13.74
C GLY A 412 41.23 -20.69 12.68
N GLY A 413 40.38 -19.92 11.99
CA GLY A 413 40.33 -19.91 10.51
C GLY A 413 39.66 -21.02 9.65
N THR A 414 38.80 -20.55 8.73
CA THR A 414 38.60 -21.03 7.32
C THR A 414 38.01 -22.42 7.00
N LYS A 415 36.68 -22.43 6.73
CA LYS A 415 35.94 -22.74 5.46
C LYS A 415 36.40 -23.88 4.49
N PRO A 416 35.46 -24.43 3.66
CA PRO A 416 35.26 -25.87 3.52
C PRO A 416 35.82 -26.49 2.24
N ILE A 417 35.94 -27.83 2.21
CA ILE A 417 36.38 -28.59 1.03
C ILE A 417 35.41 -29.75 0.72
N THR A 418 34.75 -29.58 -0.43
CA THR A 418 34.09 -30.55 -1.34
C THR A 418 34.01 -32.03 -0.96
N ALA A 419 32.79 -32.58 -0.94
CA ALA A 419 32.55 -34.01 -1.10
C ALA A 419 32.57 -34.39 -2.60
N GLY A 420 33.43 -35.33 -2.98
CA GLY A 420 33.41 -36.00 -4.28
C GLY A 420 32.80 -37.41 -4.16
N PRO A 421 31.99 -37.89 -5.12
CA PRO A 421 31.37 -39.20 -5.03
C PRO A 421 32.38 -40.32 -5.34
N VAL A 422 32.55 -41.25 -4.40
CA VAL A 422 33.33 -42.48 -4.63
C VAL A 422 32.43 -43.53 -5.27
N VAL A 423 32.80 -43.98 -6.46
CA VAL A 423 32.06 -45.00 -7.22
C VAL A 423 32.33 -46.38 -6.63
N ALA A 424 31.31 -46.99 -6.01
CA ALA A 424 31.36 -48.39 -5.60
C ALA A 424 31.11 -49.31 -6.82
N ARG A 425 31.99 -50.30 -7.02
CA ARG A 425 31.84 -51.32 -8.07
C ARG A 425 30.74 -52.33 -7.67
N PRO A 426 29.86 -52.77 -8.57
CA PRO A 426 28.89 -53.81 -8.24
C PRO A 426 29.60 -55.14 -8.01
N VAL A 427 29.30 -55.78 -6.89
CA VAL A 427 29.77 -57.15 -6.60
C VAL A 427 28.86 -58.12 -7.36
N VAL A 428 29.46 -58.95 -8.22
CA VAL A 428 28.73 -59.94 -9.01
C VAL A 428 28.24 -61.04 -8.07
N ALA A 429 26.92 -61.23 -7.98
CA ALA A 429 26.33 -62.34 -7.24
C ALA A 429 26.76 -63.68 -7.85
N ALA A 430 26.98 -64.69 -7.00
CA ALA A 430 27.51 -65.98 -7.41
C ALA A 430 26.65 -66.63 -8.51
N ALA A 431 27.30 -67.04 -9.61
CA ALA A 431 26.63 -67.75 -10.69
C ALA A 431 26.15 -69.12 -10.17
N ALA A 432 24.84 -69.37 -10.28
CA ALA A 432 24.30 -70.71 -10.11
C ALA A 432 24.92 -71.65 -11.17
N ALA A 433 25.20 -72.90 -10.79
CA ALA A 433 25.82 -73.87 -11.69
C ALA A 433 24.97 -74.06 -12.95
N GLU A 434 25.54 -73.76 -14.12
CA GLU A 434 24.79 -73.80 -15.37
C GLU A 434 24.62 -75.24 -15.85
N PRO A 435 23.41 -75.65 -16.27
CA PRO A 435 23.17 -76.98 -16.78
C PRO A 435 23.98 -77.22 -18.06
N ARG A 436 24.68 -78.36 -18.08
CA ARG A 436 25.47 -78.85 -19.20
C ARG A 436 24.60 -79.73 -20.09
N ILE A 437 24.71 -79.53 -21.40
CA ILE A 437 23.80 -80.07 -22.41
C ILE A 437 24.63 -80.88 -23.41
N THR A 438 24.19 -82.12 -23.67
CA THR A 438 24.79 -83.00 -24.68
C THR A 438 23.67 -83.60 -25.53
N LEU A 439 23.67 -83.27 -26.82
CA LEU A 439 22.57 -83.57 -27.73
C LEU A 439 23.02 -83.48 -29.19
N THR A 440 22.51 -84.38 -30.02
CA THR A 440 22.68 -84.37 -31.48
C THR A 440 21.31 -84.37 -32.17
N LEU A 441 20.99 -83.30 -32.88
CA LEU A 441 19.74 -83.11 -33.64
C LEU A 441 20.07 -82.86 -35.11
N ASN A 442 19.30 -83.43 -36.03
CA ASN A 442 19.45 -83.22 -37.48
C ASN A 442 18.11 -82.78 -38.07
N GLN A 443 18.10 -81.77 -38.95
CA GLN A 443 16.94 -81.26 -39.67
C GLN A 443 15.71 -80.99 -38.77
N ILE A 444 15.89 -80.16 -37.74
CA ILE A 444 14.88 -79.94 -36.70
C ILE A 444 14.42 -78.47 -36.65
N PRO A 445 13.11 -78.20 -36.47
CA PRO A 445 12.61 -76.83 -36.26
C PRO A 445 13.21 -76.17 -35.02
N LEU A 446 13.49 -74.87 -35.12
CA LEU A 446 14.03 -74.04 -34.03
C LEU A 446 13.22 -74.18 -32.72
N GLY A 447 11.89 -74.24 -32.81
CA GLY A 447 11.01 -74.43 -31.64
C GLY A 447 11.23 -75.75 -30.92
N GLU A 448 11.48 -76.83 -31.66
CA GLU A 448 11.78 -78.15 -31.08
C GLU A 448 13.20 -78.22 -30.55
N ALA A 449 14.18 -77.63 -31.24
CA ALA A 449 15.55 -77.51 -30.72
C ALA A 449 15.59 -76.77 -29.37
N LEU A 450 14.86 -75.64 -29.25
CA LEU A 450 14.72 -74.90 -28.00
C LEU A 450 14.02 -75.74 -26.91
N ARG A 451 13.00 -76.54 -27.24
CA ARG A 451 12.33 -77.44 -26.31
C ARG A 451 13.26 -78.54 -25.78
N TYR A 452 14.04 -79.19 -26.63
CA TYR A 452 14.98 -80.22 -26.19
C TYR A 452 16.08 -79.66 -25.26
N ILE A 453 16.64 -78.49 -25.60
CA ILE A 453 17.64 -77.79 -24.78
C ILE A 453 17.04 -77.36 -23.44
N ALA A 454 15.86 -76.74 -23.44
CA ALA A 454 15.17 -76.32 -22.22
C ALA A 454 14.84 -77.52 -21.31
N ASN A 455 14.35 -78.63 -21.88
CA ASN A 455 14.04 -79.85 -21.15
C ASN A 455 15.28 -80.48 -20.50
N GLN A 456 16.44 -80.54 -21.20
CA GLN A 456 17.70 -81.02 -20.59
C GLN A 456 18.16 -80.12 -19.42
N ALA A 457 17.78 -78.84 -19.43
CA ALA A 457 18.13 -77.86 -18.40
C ALA A 457 17.08 -77.66 -17.29
N GLY A 458 15.95 -78.38 -17.31
CA GLY A 458 14.86 -78.18 -16.34
C GLY A 458 14.11 -76.83 -16.50
N LEU A 459 14.11 -76.28 -17.70
CA LEU A 459 13.42 -75.04 -18.08
C LEU A 459 12.28 -75.34 -19.06
N LYS A 460 11.36 -74.37 -19.24
CA LYS A 460 10.27 -74.44 -20.21
C LYS A 460 10.29 -73.25 -21.17
N VAL A 461 9.74 -73.44 -22.36
CA VAL A 461 9.68 -72.42 -23.43
C VAL A 461 8.30 -71.75 -23.43
N LYS A 462 8.25 -70.43 -23.25
CA LYS A 462 7.06 -69.57 -23.39
C LYS A 462 7.22 -68.68 -24.62
N VAL A 463 6.24 -68.71 -25.53
CA VAL A 463 6.19 -67.77 -26.67
C VAL A 463 5.44 -66.51 -26.21
N GLU A 464 6.02 -65.34 -26.45
CA GLU A 464 5.43 -64.03 -26.16
C GLU A 464 5.34 -63.22 -27.47
N PRO A 465 4.58 -62.10 -27.54
CA PRO A 465 4.29 -61.42 -28.81
C PRO A 465 5.49 -60.88 -29.59
N TYR A 466 6.67 -60.77 -28.95
CA TYR A 466 7.91 -60.24 -29.54
C TYR A 466 9.15 -61.13 -29.35
N ALA A 467 9.12 -62.12 -28.46
CA ALA A 467 10.26 -62.96 -28.11
C ALA A 467 9.85 -64.35 -27.58
N VAL A 468 10.82 -65.24 -27.42
CA VAL A 468 10.66 -66.59 -26.87
C VAL A 468 11.42 -66.68 -25.55
N SER A 469 10.69 -66.70 -24.45
CA SER A 469 11.22 -66.71 -23.11
C SER A 469 11.45 -68.16 -22.63
N ILE A 470 12.68 -68.50 -22.26
CA ILE A 470 13.03 -69.77 -21.60
C ILE A 470 13.07 -69.48 -20.09
N ILE A 471 12.16 -70.09 -19.34
CA ILE A 471 11.89 -69.78 -17.92
C ILE A 471 11.90 -71.04 -17.05
N PRO A 472 12.11 -70.95 -15.72
CA PRO A 472 12.08 -72.12 -14.85
C PRO A 472 10.70 -72.80 -14.85
N ILE A 473 10.66 -74.13 -14.73
CA ILE A 473 9.39 -74.89 -14.73
C ILE A 473 8.44 -74.42 -13.62
N SER A 474 8.98 -73.96 -12.48
CA SER A 474 8.24 -73.46 -11.32
C SER A 474 7.52 -72.10 -11.52
N GLU A 475 7.85 -71.34 -12.56
CA GLU A 475 7.24 -70.02 -12.81
C GLU A 475 5.83 -70.20 -13.41
N GLN A 476 4.76 -69.78 -12.72
CA GLN A 476 3.40 -69.88 -13.27
C GLN A 476 3.25 -68.93 -14.47
N SER A 477 3.03 -69.49 -15.66
CA SER A 477 2.96 -68.75 -16.92
C SER A 477 1.51 -68.42 -17.28
N ASN A 478 0.83 -67.65 -16.42
CA ASN A 478 -0.54 -67.19 -16.63
C ASN A 478 -0.57 -65.67 -16.80
N ASP A 479 -1.08 -65.21 -17.94
CA ASP A 479 -1.52 -63.82 -18.07
C ASP A 479 -2.76 -63.64 -17.20
N LEU A 480 -2.65 -62.81 -16.15
CA LEU A 480 -3.72 -62.53 -15.21
C LEU A 480 -4.76 -61.60 -15.85
N ILE A 481 -5.74 -62.20 -16.53
CA ILE A 481 -6.94 -61.50 -17.02
C ILE A 481 -7.81 -61.17 -15.81
N THR A 482 -7.67 -59.94 -15.28
CA THR A 482 -8.66 -59.35 -14.38
C THR A 482 -9.88 -58.91 -15.17
N LYS A 483 -11.07 -59.36 -14.77
CA LYS A 483 -12.37 -58.86 -15.26
C LYS A 483 -12.79 -57.61 -14.49
#